data_AF-A0A2D6X935-F1
#
_entry.id   AF-A0A2D6X935-F1
#
_cell.length_a   1.000
_cell.length_b   1.000
_cell.length_c   1.000
_cell.angle_alpha   90.00
_cell.angle_beta   90.00
_cell.angle_gamma   90.00
#
_symmetry.space_group_name_H-M   'P 1'
#
loop_
_entity.id
_entity.type
_entity.pdbx_description
1 polymer ?
#
loop_
_entity_poly.entity_id
_entity_poly.type
_entity_poly.pdbx_seq_one_letter_code
_entity_poly.pdbx_strand_id
1 'polypeptide(L)'
;MSRLPVEELPARLRPLNLAGTEVHHLPDWKGYDDPKRMAVIAHIAKMRGRDPRIASLAVSILKKAKVKPRQYKKQAAALLKWVQDPKNIYYVNEPGERLQDPIFTIKQGWGDCDDQCLTLAALFESIRLPWKLVLGGTCNGKKVRYIQGQEFPQGCQWAHIYLMVGTPPFKPNRWYFAETTVQGVPLGWDVVSGSKRYLPEMETRPLGPAYVVKAPRPPRGHRPVPLPPAPHRSPAYAMAFQPSRLSTSEYGQSALSPVGAAVGASMAAGMEGEDSWMWDPNWTPEQKVKETWIDVKKILPAVITGVVISVGTQLILDYIRPRFGLRRGK
;
A
#
# COMPACT_ATOMS: atom_id res chain seq x y z
N MET A 1 32.90 -19.57 -25.47
CA MET A 1 32.09 -19.27 -24.28
C MET A 1 30.84 -20.12 -24.33
N SER A 2 30.85 -21.30 -23.71
CA SER A 2 29.69 -22.20 -23.67
C SER A 2 28.66 -21.67 -22.67
N ARG A 3 27.39 -21.59 -23.10
CA ARG A 3 26.28 -21.30 -22.19
C ARG A 3 26.07 -22.55 -21.34
N LEU A 4 26.20 -22.43 -20.02
CA LEU A 4 25.86 -23.50 -19.10
C LEU A 4 24.37 -23.88 -19.26
N PRO A 5 24.02 -25.17 -19.15
CA PRO A 5 22.64 -25.62 -19.24
C PRO A 5 21.83 -25.08 -18.06
N VAL A 6 20.56 -24.74 -18.32
CA VAL A 6 19.57 -24.32 -17.32
C VAL A 6 19.10 -25.56 -16.53
N GLU A 7 20.03 -26.29 -15.94
CA GLU A 7 19.73 -27.43 -15.09
C GLU A 7 19.40 -26.94 -13.67
N GLU A 8 18.11 -27.10 -13.36
CA GLU A 8 17.53 -27.30 -12.03
C GLU A 8 17.83 -26.24 -10.97
N LEU A 9 17.35 -25.01 -11.22
CA LEU A 9 16.92 -24.18 -10.10
C LEU A 9 15.87 -24.98 -9.30
N PRO A 10 15.99 -25.07 -7.96
CA PRO A 10 15.02 -25.79 -7.14
C PRO A 10 13.63 -25.30 -7.48
N ALA A 11 12.67 -26.22 -7.63
CA ALA A 11 11.30 -25.95 -8.12
C ALA A 11 10.57 -24.78 -7.43
N ARG A 12 11.09 -24.31 -6.29
CA ARG A 12 10.63 -23.15 -5.52
C ARG A 12 10.92 -21.76 -6.13
N LEU A 13 11.71 -21.65 -7.19
CA LEU A 13 12.06 -20.36 -7.82
C LEU A 13 11.86 -20.30 -9.34
N ARG A 14 10.88 -21.04 -9.88
CA ARG A 14 10.51 -20.82 -11.29
C ARG A 14 10.01 -19.37 -11.45
N PRO A 15 10.43 -18.65 -12.51
CA PRO A 15 9.87 -17.35 -12.84
C PRO A 15 8.34 -17.45 -12.91
N LEU A 16 7.62 -16.50 -12.31
CA LEU A 16 6.16 -16.46 -12.42
C LEU A 16 5.79 -16.39 -13.90
N ASN A 17 5.00 -17.36 -14.37
CA ASN A 17 4.49 -17.31 -15.74
C ASN A 17 3.39 -16.23 -15.84
N LEU A 18 3.75 -15.07 -16.38
CA LEU A 18 2.85 -13.93 -16.57
C LEU A 18 2.17 -13.93 -17.96
N ALA A 19 2.01 -15.09 -18.61
CA ALA A 19 1.23 -15.20 -19.85
C ALA A 19 -0.28 -14.99 -19.61
N GLY A 20 -1.00 -14.51 -20.64
CA GLY A 20 -2.46 -14.28 -20.60
C GLY A 20 -2.89 -12.95 -19.97
N THR A 21 -2.24 -11.86 -20.35
CA THR A 21 -2.56 -10.51 -19.86
C THR A 21 -3.60 -9.82 -20.73
N GLU A 22 -4.56 -9.13 -20.11
CA GLU A 22 -5.58 -8.33 -20.79
C GLU A 22 -5.36 -6.84 -20.49
N VAL A 23 -5.74 -5.98 -21.43
CA VAL A 23 -5.89 -4.54 -21.18
C VAL A 23 -7.36 -4.25 -21.39
N HIS A 24 -8.03 -3.69 -20.39
CA HIS A 24 -9.45 -3.40 -20.48
C HIS A 24 -9.65 -2.03 -21.12
N HIS A 25 -9.92 -2.02 -22.42
CA HIS A 25 -10.41 -0.81 -23.09
C HIS A 25 -11.90 -0.64 -22.79
N LEU A 26 -12.24 0.42 -22.07
CA LEU A 26 -13.61 0.76 -21.70
C LEU A 26 -14.04 1.98 -22.52
N PRO A 27 -14.60 1.81 -23.73
CA PRO A 27 -14.85 2.91 -24.67
C PRO A 27 -15.76 4.00 -24.08
N ASP A 28 -16.67 3.64 -23.17
CA ASP A 28 -17.57 4.56 -22.46
C ASP A 28 -17.09 4.90 -21.04
N TRP A 29 -15.81 4.74 -20.72
CA TRP A 29 -15.29 5.01 -19.38
C TRP A 29 -15.66 6.42 -18.91
N LYS A 30 -15.50 7.42 -19.79
CA LYS A 30 -15.88 8.81 -19.53
C LYS A 30 -17.39 9.01 -19.32
N GLY A 31 -18.22 8.12 -19.86
CA GLY A 31 -19.67 8.14 -19.69
C GLY A 31 -20.16 7.48 -18.39
N TYR A 32 -19.30 6.75 -17.68
CA TYR A 32 -19.67 6.15 -16.39
C TYR A 32 -19.57 7.19 -15.27
N ASP A 33 -20.49 7.10 -14.31
CA ASP A 33 -20.31 7.78 -13.04
C ASP A 33 -19.17 7.13 -12.24
N ASP A 34 -18.57 7.90 -11.33
CA ASP A 34 -17.44 7.43 -10.52
C ASP A 34 -17.77 6.20 -9.66
N PRO A 35 -18.97 6.06 -9.06
CA PRO A 35 -19.36 4.82 -8.39
C PRO A 35 -19.27 3.59 -9.28
N LYS A 36 -19.74 3.67 -10.54
CA LYS A 36 -19.66 2.56 -11.50
C LYS A 36 -18.21 2.28 -11.90
N ARG A 37 -17.40 3.31 -12.14
CA ARG A 37 -15.95 3.15 -12.41
C ARG A 37 -15.24 2.42 -11.27
N MET A 38 -15.48 2.82 -10.04
CA MET A 38 -14.94 2.15 -8.85
C MET A 38 -15.44 0.72 -8.71
N ALA A 39 -16.69 0.42 -9.07
CA ALA A 39 -17.21 -0.94 -9.06
C ALA A 39 -16.49 -1.84 -10.08
N VAL A 40 -16.17 -1.31 -11.27
CA VAL A 40 -15.38 -2.01 -12.30
C VAL A 40 -13.96 -2.28 -11.80
N ILE A 41 -13.26 -1.27 -11.30
CA ILE A 41 -11.92 -1.41 -10.71
C ILE A 41 -11.94 -2.47 -9.59
N ALA A 42 -12.94 -2.38 -8.69
CA ALA A 42 -13.05 -3.31 -7.59
C ALA A 42 -13.31 -4.76 -8.06
N HIS A 43 -14.06 -4.92 -9.14
CA HIS A 43 -14.31 -6.24 -9.74
C HIS A 43 -13.03 -6.85 -10.30
N ILE A 44 -12.25 -6.08 -11.09
CA ILE A 44 -10.98 -6.54 -11.67
C ILE A 44 -10.02 -6.99 -10.57
N ALA A 45 -9.80 -6.14 -9.56
CA ALA A 45 -8.91 -6.47 -8.43
C ALA A 45 -9.36 -7.75 -7.69
N LYS A 46 -10.67 -7.93 -7.45
CA LYS A 46 -11.21 -9.15 -6.81
C LYS A 46 -11.01 -10.40 -7.65
N MET A 47 -11.20 -10.29 -8.97
CA MET A 47 -10.99 -11.40 -9.90
C MET A 47 -9.52 -11.81 -9.93
N ARG A 48 -8.60 -10.85 -10.09
CA ARG A 48 -7.16 -11.13 -10.15
C ARG A 48 -6.53 -11.48 -8.81
N GLY A 49 -7.08 -11.01 -7.70
CA GLY A 49 -6.67 -11.45 -6.37
C GLY A 49 -6.85 -12.95 -6.14
N ARG A 50 -7.69 -13.65 -6.92
CA ARG A 50 -7.86 -15.10 -6.87
C ARG A 50 -6.84 -15.87 -7.71
N ASP A 51 -6.01 -15.19 -8.50
CA ASP A 51 -4.97 -15.82 -9.29
C ASP A 51 -3.81 -16.29 -8.37
N PRO A 52 -3.44 -17.59 -8.40
CA PRO A 52 -2.36 -18.12 -7.55
C PRO A 52 -1.00 -17.47 -7.82
N ARG A 53 -0.80 -16.83 -8.98
CA ARG A 53 0.43 -16.09 -9.31
C ARG A 53 0.56 -14.82 -8.47
N ILE A 54 -0.55 -14.09 -8.27
CA ILE A 54 -0.59 -12.90 -7.41
C ILE A 54 -0.34 -13.29 -5.95
N ALA A 55 -0.96 -14.37 -5.47
CA ALA A 55 -0.70 -14.89 -4.12
C ALA A 55 0.77 -15.30 -3.92
N SER A 56 1.35 -15.98 -4.91
CA SER A 56 2.76 -16.39 -4.89
C SER A 56 3.69 -15.18 -4.85
N LEU A 57 3.41 -14.15 -5.64
CA LEU A 57 4.14 -12.88 -5.62
C LEU A 57 4.03 -12.20 -4.24
N ALA A 58 2.81 -12.05 -3.71
CA ALA A 58 2.59 -11.45 -2.39
C ALA A 58 3.40 -12.15 -1.30
N VAL A 59 3.36 -13.50 -1.23
CA VAL A 59 4.15 -14.28 -0.28
C VAL A 59 5.66 -14.09 -0.47
N SER A 60 6.13 -14.02 -1.72
CA SER A 60 7.54 -13.75 -2.03
C SER A 60 8.00 -12.39 -1.50
N ILE A 61 7.20 -11.34 -1.73
CA ILE A 61 7.45 -9.98 -1.22
C ILE A 61 7.56 -10.01 0.32
N LEU A 62 6.59 -10.64 0.99
CA LEU A 62 6.57 -10.73 2.45
C LEU A 62 7.77 -11.49 3.02
N LYS A 63 8.18 -12.59 2.38
CA LYS A 63 9.38 -13.34 2.77
C LYS A 63 10.65 -12.51 2.60
N LYS A 64 10.82 -11.84 1.46
CA LYS A 64 11.97 -10.96 1.19
C LYS A 64 12.04 -9.81 2.20
N ALA A 65 10.89 -9.30 2.62
CA ALA A 65 10.77 -8.26 3.66
C ALA A 65 10.89 -8.81 5.10
N LYS A 66 11.18 -10.11 5.30
CA LYS A 66 11.26 -10.80 6.60
C LYS A 66 10.00 -10.58 7.48
N VAL A 67 8.82 -10.39 6.88
CA VAL A 67 7.59 -10.14 7.63
C VAL A 67 6.99 -11.45 8.13
N LYS A 68 6.76 -11.56 9.43
CA LYS A 68 6.20 -12.78 10.04
C LYS A 68 4.70 -12.93 9.72
N PRO A 69 4.16 -14.16 9.73
CA PRO A 69 2.72 -14.39 9.68
C PRO A 69 1.99 -13.58 10.76
N ARG A 70 0.77 -13.12 10.45
CA ARG A 70 -0.13 -12.35 11.34
C ARG A 70 0.34 -10.95 11.74
N GLN A 71 1.50 -10.49 11.27
CA GLN A 71 1.89 -9.08 11.38
C GLN A 71 1.19 -8.22 10.31
N TYR A 72 -0.15 -8.22 10.29
CA TYR A 72 -0.95 -7.72 9.16
C TYR A 72 -0.64 -6.28 8.73
N LYS A 73 -0.40 -5.37 9.68
CA LYS A 73 0.04 -4.00 9.36
C LYS A 73 1.39 -3.98 8.66
N LYS A 74 2.36 -4.78 9.11
CA LYS A 74 3.68 -4.91 8.48
C LYS A 74 3.56 -5.59 7.09
N GLN A 75 2.67 -6.57 6.95
CA GLN A 75 2.39 -7.21 5.66
C GLN A 75 1.84 -6.22 4.65
N ALA A 76 0.81 -5.46 5.04
CA ALA A 76 0.23 -4.41 4.20
C ALA A 76 1.27 -3.35 3.80
N ALA A 77 2.10 -2.91 4.76
CA ALA A 77 3.15 -1.93 4.50
C ALA A 77 4.24 -2.46 3.55
N ALA A 78 4.61 -3.74 3.64
CA ALA A 78 5.59 -4.35 2.75
C ALA A 78 5.08 -4.46 1.31
N LEU A 79 3.79 -4.82 1.13
CA LEU A 79 3.16 -4.86 -0.19
C LEU A 79 3.04 -3.45 -0.80
N LEU A 80 2.61 -2.46 -0.01
CA LEU A 80 2.57 -1.06 -0.44
C LEU A 80 3.95 -0.59 -0.90
N LYS A 81 4.98 -0.81 -0.07
CA LYS A 81 6.35 -0.41 -0.39
C LYS A 81 6.87 -1.08 -1.67
N TRP A 82 6.47 -2.31 -1.95
CA TRP A 82 6.85 -3.00 -3.17
C TRP A 82 6.22 -2.34 -4.41
N VAL A 83 4.93 -1.96 -4.34
CA VAL A 83 4.23 -1.26 -5.42
C VAL A 83 4.80 0.15 -5.63
N GLN A 84 5.11 0.88 -4.56
CA GLN A 84 5.71 2.23 -4.61
C GLN A 84 7.15 2.27 -5.15
N ASP A 85 7.84 1.13 -5.23
CA ASP A 85 9.24 1.09 -5.66
C ASP A 85 9.30 1.18 -7.20
N PRO A 86 9.92 2.23 -7.77
CA PRO A 86 10.00 2.44 -9.22
C PRO A 86 10.78 1.35 -9.95
N LYS A 87 11.51 0.49 -9.23
CA LYS A 87 12.16 -0.70 -9.80
C LYS A 87 11.17 -1.84 -10.08
N ASN A 88 10.00 -1.81 -9.43
CA ASN A 88 8.93 -2.79 -9.64
C ASN A 88 7.82 -2.19 -10.50
N ILE A 89 7.36 -0.97 -10.20
CA ILE A 89 6.30 -0.28 -10.96
C ILE A 89 6.61 1.21 -11.04
N TYR A 90 6.92 1.69 -12.24
CA TYR A 90 7.16 3.10 -12.53
C TYR A 90 5.84 3.84 -12.76
N TYR A 91 5.64 4.96 -12.05
CA TYR A 91 4.47 5.80 -12.27
C TYR A 91 4.56 6.54 -13.59
N VAL A 92 3.54 6.43 -14.44
CA VAL A 92 3.44 7.19 -15.69
C VAL A 92 2.00 7.61 -15.91
N ASN A 93 1.80 8.90 -16.23
CA ASN A 93 0.48 9.37 -16.66
C ASN A 93 0.16 8.78 -18.02
N GLU A 94 -1.07 8.30 -18.19
CA GLU A 94 -1.49 7.70 -19.45
C GLU A 94 -2.26 8.65 -20.37
N PRO A 95 -2.18 8.44 -21.70
CA PRO A 95 -2.96 9.21 -22.66
C PRO A 95 -4.41 8.69 -22.70
N GLY A 96 -5.29 9.37 -21.98
CA GLY A 96 -6.69 8.94 -21.85
C GLY A 96 -6.88 8.06 -20.63
N GLU A 97 -7.95 7.27 -20.62
CA GLU A 97 -8.29 6.40 -19.50
C GLU A 97 -8.37 4.96 -20.01
N ARG A 98 -7.55 4.08 -19.45
CA ARG A 98 -7.55 2.63 -19.68
C ARG A 98 -7.24 1.96 -18.34
N LEU A 99 -7.82 0.79 -18.12
CA LEU A 99 -7.48 -0.01 -16.94
C LEU A 99 -6.55 -1.13 -17.37
N GLN A 100 -5.35 -1.19 -16.80
CA GLN A 100 -4.48 -2.35 -16.99
C GLN A 100 -4.82 -3.43 -15.98
N ASP A 101 -4.73 -4.67 -16.45
CA ASP A 101 -4.80 -5.80 -15.55
C ASP A 101 -3.59 -5.81 -14.59
N PRO A 102 -3.76 -6.12 -13.28
CA PRO A 102 -2.67 -6.29 -12.34
C PRO A 102 -1.48 -7.12 -12.85
N ILE A 103 -1.73 -8.21 -13.59
CA ILE A 103 -0.66 -9.06 -14.13
C ILE A 103 0.08 -8.33 -15.26
N PHE A 104 -0.63 -7.55 -16.06
CA PHE A 104 -0.04 -6.71 -17.09
C PHE A 104 0.84 -5.62 -16.47
N THR A 105 0.34 -4.89 -15.47
CA THR A 105 1.11 -3.85 -14.74
C THR A 105 2.39 -4.44 -14.13
N ILE A 106 2.31 -5.60 -13.47
CA ILE A 106 3.48 -6.31 -12.91
C ILE A 106 4.48 -6.70 -14.01
N LYS A 107 3.98 -7.16 -15.16
CA LYS A 107 4.84 -7.61 -16.28
C LYS A 107 5.55 -6.44 -16.96
N GLN A 108 4.85 -5.33 -17.16
CA GLN A 108 5.39 -4.16 -17.85
C GLN A 108 6.26 -3.30 -16.93
N GLY A 109 5.96 -3.30 -15.62
CA GLY A 109 6.69 -2.52 -14.63
C GLY A 109 6.37 -1.03 -14.68
N TRP A 110 5.20 -0.65 -15.17
CA TRP A 110 4.71 0.73 -15.17
C TRP A 110 3.18 0.79 -15.15
N GLY A 111 2.64 1.92 -14.68
CA GLY A 111 1.19 2.18 -14.60
C GLY A 111 0.91 3.51 -13.91
N ASP A 112 -0.30 4.02 -14.07
CA ASP A 112 -0.73 5.28 -13.45
C ASP A 112 -1.30 5.06 -12.02
N CYS A 113 -2.15 5.97 -11.53
CA CYS A 113 -2.74 5.84 -10.19
C CYS A 113 -3.70 4.66 -10.05
N ASP A 114 -4.50 4.35 -11.08
CA ASP A 114 -5.50 3.29 -10.99
C ASP A 114 -4.90 1.90 -11.24
N ASP A 115 -3.89 1.79 -12.12
CA ASP A 115 -3.13 0.58 -12.38
C ASP A 115 -2.38 0.10 -11.13
N GLN A 116 -1.72 1.02 -10.43
CA GLN A 116 -1.01 0.73 -9.19
C GLN A 116 -1.99 0.38 -8.06
N CYS A 117 -3.13 1.08 -7.99
CA CYS A 117 -4.20 0.81 -7.05
C CYS A 117 -4.80 -0.60 -7.28
N LEU A 118 -5.09 -0.97 -8.53
CA LEU A 118 -5.54 -2.30 -8.94
C LEU A 118 -4.54 -3.38 -8.54
N THR A 119 -3.25 -3.14 -8.81
CA THR A 119 -2.19 -4.09 -8.48
C THR A 119 -2.08 -4.31 -6.98
N LEU A 120 -2.07 -3.24 -6.17
CA LEU A 120 -2.01 -3.36 -4.72
C LEU A 120 -3.28 -4.02 -4.15
N ALA A 121 -4.45 -3.72 -4.70
CA ALA A 121 -5.72 -4.32 -4.28
C ALA A 121 -5.74 -5.83 -4.55
N ALA A 122 -5.25 -6.26 -5.73
CA ALA A 122 -5.12 -7.68 -6.06
C ALA A 122 -4.15 -8.39 -5.10
N LEU A 123 -3.02 -7.76 -4.75
CA LEU A 123 -2.08 -8.29 -3.76
C LEU A 123 -2.76 -8.44 -2.38
N PHE A 124 -3.47 -7.43 -1.89
CA PHE A 124 -4.22 -7.51 -0.63
C PHE A 124 -5.30 -8.60 -0.66
N GLU A 125 -6.10 -8.66 -1.73
CA GLU A 125 -7.14 -9.67 -1.92
C GLU A 125 -6.56 -11.08 -1.86
N SER A 126 -5.41 -11.31 -2.51
CA SER A 126 -4.77 -12.63 -2.63
C SER A 126 -4.33 -13.24 -1.29
N ILE A 127 -4.07 -12.39 -0.28
CA ILE A 127 -3.74 -12.81 1.09
C ILE A 127 -4.83 -12.46 2.10
N ARG A 128 -6.06 -12.18 1.62
CA ARG A 128 -7.26 -11.92 2.43
C ARG A 128 -7.16 -10.70 3.35
N LEU A 129 -6.37 -9.69 3.00
CA LEU A 129 -6.44 -8.39 3.67
C LEU A 129 -7.65 -7.63 3.13
N PRO A 130 -8.65 -7.26 3.96
CA PRO A 130 -9.77 -6.45 3.52
C PRO A 130 -9.26 -5.10 3.00
N TRP A 131 -9.82 -4.62 1.90
CA TRP A 131 -9.45 -3.34 1.32
C TRP A 131 -10.69 -2.59 0.81
N LYS A 132 -10.52 -1.29 0.59
CA LYS A 132 -11.51 -0.38 0.03
C LYS A 132 -10.82 0.57 -0.93
N LEU A 133 -11.47 0.90 -2.04
CA LEU A 133 -11.03 2.00 -2.89
C LEU A 133 -11.28 3.34 -2.20
N VAL A 134 -10.41 4.30 -2.46
CA VAL A 134 -10.51 5.67 -1.98
C VAL A 134 -10.27 6.61 -3.15
N LEU A 135 -11.16 7.58 -3.35
CA LEU A 135 -10.94 8.69 -4.28
C LEU A 135 -10.47 9.91 -3.51
N GLY A 136 -9.41 10.55 -4.01
CA GLY A 136 -8.93 11.87 -3.60
C GLY A 136 -9.35 12.93 -4.62
N GLY A 137 -9.80 14.08 -4.14
CA GLY A 137 -10.29 15.13 -5.01
C GLY A 137 -10.56 16.43 -4.28
N THR A 138 -11.35 17.30 -4.90
CA THR A 138 -11.77 18.58 -4.33
C THR A 138 -13.28 18.79 -4.44
N CYS A 139 -13.90 19.39 -3.43
CA CYS A 139 -15.26 19.94 -3.55
C CYS A 139 -15.23 21.37 -3.01
N ASN A 140 -15.78 22.32 -3.76
CA ASN A 140 -15.77 23.74 -3.38
C ASN A 140 -14.35 24.24 -3.01
N GLY A 141 -13.34 23.84 -3.78
CA GLY A 141 -11.93 24.20 -3.57
C GLY A 141 -11.24 23.55 -2.37
N LYS A 142 -11.90 22.62 -1.66
CA LYS A 142 -11.36 21.94 -0.49
C LYS A 142 -11.01 20.50 -0.82
N LYS A 143 -9.83 20.04 -0.40
CA LYS A 143 -9.45 18.64 -0.50
C LYS A 143 -10.44 17.75 0.26
N VAL A 144 -10.94 16.73 -0.41
CA VAL A 144 -11.84 15.72 0.15
C VAL A 144 -11.38 14.33 -0.24
N ARG A 145 -11.97 13.34 0.42
CA ARG A 145 -11.88 11.95 0.01
C ARG A 145 -13.24 11.30 0.06
N TYR A 146 -13.46 10.33 -0.83
CA TYR A 146 -14.56 9.38 -0.76
C TYR A 146 -13.99 7.99 -0.49
N ILE A 147 -14.54 7.27 0.50
CA ILE A 147 -14.16 5.89 0.79
C ILE A 147 -15.29 4.98 0.32
N GLN A 148 -14.95 3.94 -0.45
CA GLN A 148 -15.92 2.97 -0.97
C GLN A 148 -16.87 2.45 0.13
N GLY A 149 -18.18 2.57 -0.15
CA GLY A 149 -19.26 2.17 0.76
C GLY A 149 -19.78 3.29 1.67
N GLN A 150 -19.22 4.51 1.55
CA GLN A 150 -19.84 5.72 2.09
C GLN A 150 -20.90 6.27 1.11
N GLU A 151 -21.63 7.28 1.55
CA GLU A 151 -22.45 8.10 0.64
C GLU A 151 -21.53 8.85 -0.33
N PHE A 152 -21.81 8.77 -1.63
CA PHE A 152 -20.98 9.38 -2.66
C PHE A 152 -21.25 10.89 -2.75
N PRO A 153 -20.26 11.76 -2.48
CA PRO A 153 -20.51 13.19 -2.48
C PRO A 153 -20.63 13.72 -3.93
N GLN A 154 -21.60 14.59 -4.13
CA GLN A 154 -21.90 15.20 -5.43
C GLN A 154 -21.13 16.51 -5.63
N GLY A 155 -20.89 16.89 -6.89
CA GLY A 155 -20.24 18.16 -7.22
C GLY A 155 -18.76 18.24 -6.85
N CYS A 156 -18.10 17.09 -6.72
CA CYS A 156 -16.67 16.99 -6.43
C CYS A 156 -15.89 16.66 -7.71
N GLN A 157 -14.66 17.17 -7.80
CA GLN A 157 -13.71 16.86 -8.85
C GLN A 157 -12.70 15.86 -8.30
N TRP A 158 -12.80 14.60 -8.73
CA TRP A 158 -11.85 13.55 -8.36
C TRP A 158 -10.66 13.58 -9.29
N ALA A 159 -9.47 13.41 -8.73
CA ALA A 159 -8.21 13.50 -9.48
C ALA A 159 -7.28 12.33 -9.20
N HIS A 160 -7.55 11.55 -8.15
CA HIS A 160 -6.64 10.51 -7.69
C HIS A 160 -7.41 9.34 -7.08
N ILE A 161 -6.91 8.12 -7.28
CA ILE A 161 -7.44 6.91 -6.65
C ILE A 161 -6.32 6.15 -5.92
N TYR A 162 -6.65 5.61 -4.77
CA TYR A 162 -5.74 4.83 -3.95
C TYR A 162 -6.55 3.88 -3.05
N LEU A 163 -5.89 3.24 -2.07
CA LEU A 163 -6.51 2.23 -1.23
C LEU A 163 -6.57 2.59 0.25
N MET A 164 -7.48 1.90 0.92
CA MET A 164 -7.45 1.71 2.37
C MET A 164 -7.47 0.22 2.67
N VAL A 165 -6.66 -0.24 3.62
CA VAL A 165 -6.55 -1.65 4.03
C VAL A 165 -6.95 -1.82 5.49
N GLY A 166 -7.78 -2.84 5.74
CA GLY A 166 -8.27 -3.23 7.05
C GLY A 166 -7.38 -4.32 7.68
N THR A 167 -7.16 -4.22 8.98
CA THR A 167 -6.47 -5.25 9.77
C THR A 167 -7.20 -5.50 11.10
N PRO A 168 -7.21 -6.74 11.63
CA PRO A 168 -6.80 -7.99 10.98
C PRO A 168 -7.78 -8.44 9.86
N PRO A 169 -7.45 -9.50 9.09
CA PRO A 169 -8.39 -10.17 8.19
C PRO A 169 -9.72 -10.55 8.84
N PHE A 170 -10.78 -10.64 8.02
CA PHE A 170 -12.16 -11.07 8.37
C PHE A 170 -12.94 -10.17 9.33
N LYS A 171 -12.28 -9.56 10.33
CA LYS A 171 -12.88 -8.62 11.29
C LYS A 171 -11.95 -7.41 11.46
N PRO A 172 -11.80 -6.57 10.42
CA PRO A 172 -10.90 -5.41 10.49
C PRO A 172 -11.41 -4.42 11.54
N ASN A 173 -10.56 -4.13 12.53
CA ASN A 173 -10.82 -3.14 13.57
C ASN A 173 -9.94 -1.90 13.45
N ARG A 174 -9.00 -1.90 12.50
CA ARG A 174 -8.15 -0.77 12.15
C ARG A 174 -8.04 -0.67 10.65
N TRP A 175 -8.08 0.54 10.13
CA TRP A 175 -7.95 0.83 8.71
C TRP A 175 -6.83 1.83 8.46
N TYR A 176 -6.06 1.60 7.41
CA TYR A 176 -4.92 2.42 7.04
C TYR A 176 -4.98 2.78 5.57
N PHE A 177 -4.75 4.04 5.22
CA PHE A 177 -4.57 4.45 3.84
C PHE A 177 -3.28 3.88 3.25
N ALA A 178 -3.31 3.55 1.97
CA ALA A 178 -2.21 2.97 1.23
C ALA A 178 -2.09 3.70 -0.11
N GLU A 179 -1.32 4.78 -0.08
CA GLU A 179 -1.03 5.66 -1.22
C GLU A 179 0.08 5.07 -2.09
N THR A 180 -0.22 4.67 -3.31
CA THR A 180 0.72 3.96 -4.19
C THR A 180 1.64 4.87 -5.00
N THR A 181 1.21 6.08 -5.36
CA THR A 181 1.93 6.91 -6.35
C THR A 181 3.00 7.81 -5.70
N VAL A 182 2.86 8.11 -4.41
CA VAL A 182 3.84 8.94 -3.69
C VAL A 182 4.91 8.06 -3.05
N GLN A 183 6.11 8.04 -3.65
CA GLN A 183 7.20 7.22 -3.17
C GLN A 183 7.60 7.54 -1.71
N GLY A 184 7.71 6.49 -0.90
CA GLY A 184 8.26 6.57 0.46
C GLY A 184 7.27 7.01 1.54
N VAL A 185 6.02 7.36 1.20
CA VAL A 185 5.01 7.64 2.23
C VAL A 185 4.63 6.34 2.95
N PRO A 186 4.53 6.37 4.30
CA PRO A 186 4.24 5.17 5.06
C PRO A 186 2.77 4.77 4.93
N LEU A 187 2.48 3.50 5.18
CA LEU A 187 1.12 3.01 5.38
C LEU A 187 0.41 3.83 6.47
N GLY A 188 -0.77 4.37 6.13
CA GLY A 188 -1.57 5.27 6.96
C GLY A 188 -1.46 6.74 6.54
N TRP A 189 -0.54 7.09 5.64
CA TRP A 189 -0.47 8.43 5.06
C TRP A 189 -1.67 8.67 4.13
N ASP A 190 -2.25 9.85 4.23
CA ASP A 190 -3.46 10.23 3.52
C ASP A 190 -3.20 11.43 2.62
N VAL A 191 -3.63 11.30 1.37
CA VAL A 191 -3.56 12.31 0.31
C VAL A 191 -4.14 13.67 0.72
N VAL A 192 -5.24 13.67 1.49
CA VAL A 192 -5.84 14.95 1.93
C VAL A 192 -5.05 15.63 3.04
N SER A 193 -4.16 14.90 3.73
CA SER A 193 -3.22 15.44 4.71
C SER A 193 -1.89 15.90 4.08
N GLY A 194 -1.64 15.52 2.82
CA GLY A 194 -0.42 15.85 2.09
C GLY A 194 -0.29 17.33 1.75
N SER A 195 0.93 17.85 1.89
CA SER A 195 1.30 19.18 1.39
C SER A 195 1.37 19.18 -0.14
N LYS A 196 1.37 20.39 -0.72
CA LYS A 196 1.39 20.64 -2.17
C LYS A 196 2.54 19.95 -2.93
N ARG A 197 3.59 19.55 -2.22
CA ARG A 197 4.80 18.99 -2.79
C ARG A 197 4.59 17.61 -3.46
N TYR A 198 3.56 16.87 -3.05
CA TYR A 198 3.46 15.45 -3.38
C TYR A 198 2.46 15.12 -4.49
N LEU A 199 1.38 15.90 -4.64
CA LEU A 199 0.29 15.65 -5.61
C LEU A 199 -0.24 16.99 -6.15
N PRO A 200 0.41 17.56 -7.18
CA PRO A 200 0.05 18.87 -7.73
C PRO A 200 -1.34 18.90 -8.39
N GLU A 201 -1.80 17.78 -8.94
CA GLU A 201 -3.12 17.64 -9.59
C GLU A 201 -4.30 17.81 -8.62
N MET A 202 -4.07 17.66 -7.32
CA MET A 202 -5.06 17.95 -6.27
C MET A 202 -5.11 19.43 -5.86
N GLU A 203 -4.36 20.29 -6.52
CA GLU A 203 -4.41 21.73 -6.32
C GLU A 203 -5.48 22.36 -7.23
N THR A 204 -6.72 22.43 -6.74
CA THR A 204 -7.57 23.55 -7.16
C THR A 204 -6.93 24.85 -6.64
N ARG A 205 -6.79 25.88 -7.47
CA ARG A 205 -6.44 27.24 -6.99
C ARG A 205 -7.36 27.59 -5.80
N PRO A 206 -6.83 27.88 -4.60
CA PRO A 206 -7.65 28.00 -3.40
C PRO A 206 -8.54 29.24 -3.47
N LEU A 207 -9.85 29.05 -3.37
CA LEU A 207 -10.82 30.08 -2.99
C LEU A 207 -11.10 29.94 -1.47
N GLY A 208 -10.14 30.30 -0.63
CA GLY A 208 -10.34 30.45 0.82
C GLY A 208 -10.06 29.22 1.71
N PRO A 209 -10.26 29.35 3.05
CA PRO A 209 -9.80 28.36 4.04
C PRO A 209 -10.58 27.03 3.99
N ALA A 210 -9.89 25.94 4.32
CA ALA A 210 -10.41 24.57 4.28
C ALA A 210 -11.34 24.24 5.48
N TYR A 211 -12.41 23.47 5.24
CA TYR A 211 -13.33 22.96 6.27
C TYR A 211 -13.69 21.50 5.97
N VAL A 212 -13.93 20.73 7.01
CA VAL A 212 -14.49 19.37 6.91
C VAL A 212 -15.93 19.46 6.40
N VAL A 213 -16.21 18.89 5.23
CA VAL A 213 -17.59 18.74 4.73
C VAL A 213 -18.27 17.67 5.57
N LYS A 214 -19.13 18.09 6.51
CA LYS A 214 -20.14 17.18 7.07
C LYS A 214 -21.14 16.88 5.95
N ALA A 215 -21.48 15.61 5.76
CA ALA A 215 -22.53 15.23 4.84
C ALA A 215 -23.80 16.07 5.12
N PRO A 216 -24.51 16.56 4.09
CA PRO A 216 -25.82 17.13 4.30
C PRO A 216 -26.67 16.10 5.05
N ARG A 217 -27.35 16.53 6.12
CA ARG A 217 -28.31 15.63 6.79
C ARG A 217 -29.31 15.18 5.72
N PRO A 218 -29.65 13.88 5.63
CA PRO A 218 -30.68 13.44 4.71
C PRO A 218 -31.95 14.26 4.97
N PRO A 219 -32.73 14.58 3.92
CA PRO A 219 -34.00 15.28 4.09
C PRO A 219 -34.85 14.54 5.14
N ARG A 220 -35.31 15.26 6.16
CA ARG A 220 -36.26 14.68 7.13
C ARG A 220 -37.49 14.22 6.34
N GLY A 221 -37.69 12.91 6.25
CA GLY A 221 -38.85 12.33 5.56
C GLY A 221 -38.53 11.28 4.49
N HIS A 222 -37.27 11.10 4.09
CA HIS A 222 -36.92 9.96 3.24
C HIS A 222 -36.94 8.66 4.04
N ARG A 223 -38.03 7.88 3.90
CA ARG A 223 -38.02 6.48 4.30
C ARG A 223 -36.99 5.74 3.41
N PRO A 224 -36.09 4.93 3.98
CA PRO A 224 -35.21 4.10 3.17
C PRO A 224 -36.05 3.24 2.25
N VAL A 225 -35.69 3.21 0.96
CA VAL A 225 -36.30 2.31 -0.02
C VAL A 225 -36.08 0.88 0.49
N PRO A 226 -37.14 0.06 0.66
CA PRO A 226 -36.97 -1.33 1.02
C PRO A 226 -36.02 -1.99 0.03
N LEU A 227 -34.97 -2.64 0.54
CA LEU A 227 -34.12 -3.45 -0.32
C LEU A 227 -35.00 -4.48 -1.04
N PRO A 228 -34.77 -4.74 -2.34
CA PRO A 228 -35.45 -5.83 -3.02
C PRO A 228 -35.21 -7.13 -2.23
N PRO A 229 -36.22 -8.02 -2.16
CA PRO A 229 -36.07 -9.30 -1.47
C PRO A 229 -34.85 -10.02 -2.06
N ALA A 230 -34.02 -10.59 -1.17
CA ALA A 230 -32.89 -11.40 -1.60
C ALA A 230 -33.38 -12.45 -2.60
N PRO A 231 -32.67 -12.66 -3.73
CA PRO A 231 -33.08 -13.65 -4.70
C PRO A 231 -33.22 -15.01 -4.00
N HIS A 232 -34.37 -15.66 -4.22
CA HIS A 232 -34.63 -17.01 -3.72
C HIS A 232 -33.44 -17.90 -4.11
N ARG A 233 -32.78 -18.48 -3.11
CA ARG A 233 -31.76 -19.51 -3.33
C ARG A 233 -32.45 -20.71 -3.95
N SER A 234 -32.37 -20.85 -5.27
CA SER A 234 -32.76 -22.09 -5.95
C SER A 234 -31.95 -23.26 -5.37
N PRO A 235 -32.58 -24.40 -5.02
CA PRO A 235 -31.91 -25.55 -4.42
C PRO A 235 -31.01 -26.36 -5.39
N ALA A 236 -30.70 -25.83 -6.58
CA ALA A 236 -30.08 -26.59 -7.66
C ALA A 236 -28.54 -26.72 -7.61
N TYR A 237 -27.87 -26.32 -6.51
CA TYR A 237 -26.40 -26.36 -6.41
C TYR A 237 -25.85 -27.34 -5.36
N ALA A 238 -26.60 -28.40 -5.03
CA ALA A 238 -26.22 -29.40 -4.02
C ALA A 238 -25.85 -30.79 -4.58
N MET A 239 -25.70 -30.98 -5.89
CA MET A 239 -25.41 -32.29 -6.48
C MET A 239 -24.30 -32.18 -7.53
N ALA A 240 -23.06 -32.49 -7.13
CA ALA A 240 -22.03 -33.16 -7.94
C ALA A 240 -20.64 -33.01 -7.29
N PHE A 241 -20.37 -33.77 -6.23
CA PHE A 241 -19.03 -34.22 -5.89
C PHE A 241 -19.17 -35.55 -5.13
N GLN A 242 -19.38 -36.63 -5.89
CA GLN A 242 -19.14 -37.97 -5.38
C GLN A 242 -17.65 -38.28 -5.59
N PRO A 243 -16.86 -38.53 -4.54
CA PRO A 243 -15.52 -39.05 -4.72
C PRO A 243 -15.61 -40.49 -5.25
N SER A 244 -15.08 -40.71 -6.44
CA SER A 244 -14.84 -42.04 -6.99
C SER A 244 -13.96 -42.83 -6.02
N ARG A 245 -14.48 -43.95 -5.51
CA ARG A 245 -13.74 -44.94 -4.75
C ARG A 245 -12.60 -45.46 -5.62
N LEU A 246 -11.37 -45.08 -5.28
CA LEU A 246 -10.18 -45.76 -5.81
C LEU A 246 -10.03 -47.09 -5.08
N SER A 247 -10.05 -48.14 -5.90
CA SER A 247 -9.74 -49.53 -5.56
C SER A 247 -8.40 -49.63 -4.85
N THR A 248 -8.41 -50.15 -3.64
CA THR A 248 -7.21 -50.65 -2.95
C THR A 248 -7.03 -52.12 -3.29
N SER A 249 -6.20 -52.41 -4.29
CA SER A 249 -5.56 -53.72 -4.42
C SER A 249 -4.18 -53.54 -5.02
N GLU A 250 -3.21 -54.24 -4.44
CA GLU A 250 -1.85 -54.44 -4.94
C GLU A 250 -0.87 -53.28 -4.75
N TYR A 251 -0.29 -53.19 -3.54
CA TYR A 251 1.13 -52.90 -3.44
C TYR A 251 1.79 -53.97 -2.57
N GLY A 252 2.67 -54.73 -3.21
CA GLY A 252 3.39 -55.86 -2.67
C GLY A 252 4.35 -55.46 -1.55
N GLN A 253 4.53 -56.43 -0.66
CA GLN A 253 5.59 -56.48 0.33
C GLN A 253 6.94 -56.53 -0.38
N SER A 254 7.86 -55.62 -0.03
CA SER A 254 9.28 -55.85 -0.24
C SER A 254 10.09 -55.27 0.92
N ALA A 255 10.61 -56.20 1.72
CA ALA A 255 11.91 -56.24 2.38
C ALA A 255 12.42 -54.97 3.10
N LEU A 256 12.51 -55.14 4.42
CA LEU A 256 13.41 -54.44 5.33
C LEU A 256 14.88 -54.61 4.90
N SER A 257 15.68 -53.54 5.03
CA SER A 257 17.06 -53.66 5.50
C SER A 257 17.53 -52.37 6.19
N PRO A 258 18.26 -52.47 7.32
CA PRO A 258 18.68 -51.34 8.14
C PRO A 258 20.13 -50.93 7.86
N VAL A 259 20.36 -49.64 7.66
CA VAL A 259 21.66 -48.95 7.73
C VAL A 259 21.30 -47.54 8.22
N GLY A 260 21.89 -46.91 9.22
CA GLY A 260 23.10 -47.10 10.00
C GLY A 260 23.32 -45.74 10.69
N ALA A 261 23.76 -45.76 11.94
CA ALA A 261 23.82 -44.60 12.80
C ALA A 261 24.98 -43.63 12.48
N ALA A 262 24.78 -42.38 12.91
CA ALA A 262 25.77 -41.43 13.43
C ALA A 262 26.79 -40.77 12.46
N VAL A 263 26.59 -39.48 12.19
CA VAL A 263 27.55 -38.34 12.22
C VAL A 263 26.66 -37.08 12.26
N GLY A 264 26.83 -36.01 13.02
CA GLY A 264 27.81 -35.54 13.98
C GLY A 264 27.41 -34.09 14.30
N ALA A 265 27.49 -33.71 15.57
CA ALA A 265 27.31 -32.34 16.03
C ALA A 265 28.37 -31.40 15.45
N SER A 266 27.97 -30.21 14.99
CA SER A 266 28.59 -28.93 15.32
C SER A 266 27.96 -27.82 14.46
N MET A 267 27.93 -26.62 15.04
CA MET A 267 27.73 -25.29 14.44
C MET A 267 26.43 -24.55 14.77
N ALA A 268 26.68 -23.41 15.42
CA ALA A 268 25.94 -22.16 15.40
C ALA A 268 24.84 -21.96 16.44
N ALA A 269 25.31 -21.63 17.64
CA ALA A 269 24.73 -20.59 18.46
C ALA A 269 24.57 -19.27 17.66
N GLY A 270 23.55 -18.50 18.03
CA GLY A 270 23.47 -17.06 17.77
C GLY A 270 22.64 -16.68 16.56
N MET A 271 21.46 -16.12 16.80
CA MET A 271 21.02 -14.80 16.28
C MET A 271 19.53 -14.62 16.59
N GLU A 272 19.26 -14.16 17.80
CA GLU A 272 18.04 -13.42 18.12
C GLU A 272 18.28 -11.93 17.86
N GLY A 273 17.30 -11.28 17.23
CA GLY A 273 17.07 -9.84 17.35
C GLY A 273 17.57 -8.97 16.19
N GLU A 274 16.64 -8.53 15.33
CA GLU A 274 16.80 -7.30 14.54
C GLU A 274 15.56 -6.41 14.76
N ASP A 275 15.59 -5.65 15.86
CA ASP A 275 15.01 -4.32 16.00
C ASP A 275 16.05 -3.49 16.80
N SER A 276 17.18 -3.19 16.17
CA SER A 276 18.22 -2.28 16.70
C SER A 276 18.80 -1.48 15.54
N TRP A 277 18.28 -0.28 15.34
CA TRP A 277 18.97 0.73 14.55
C TRP A 277 19.32 1.87 15.52
N MET A 278 20.48 1.77 16.19
CA MET A 278 21.43 2.90 16.36
C MET A 278 22.66 2.69 17.28
N TRP A 279 23.01 1.51 17.81
CA TRP A 279 24.28 1.36 18.57
C TRP A 279 24.97 0.00 18.37
N ASP A 280 26.30 0.00 18.30
CA ASP A 280 27.11 -1.22 18.38
C ASP A 280 26.89 -1.89 19.75
N PRO A 281 26.50 -3.17 19.78
CA PRO A 281 26.18 -3.87 21.03
C PRO A 281 27.37 -4.01 21.98
N ASN A 282 28.61 -3.94 21.49
CA ASN A 282 29.82 -4.11 22.29
C ASN A 282 30.35 -2.81 22.91
N TRP A 283 29.69 -1.67 22.67
CA TRP A 283 30.13 -0.40 23.24
C TRP A 283 29.86 -0.33 24.74
N THR A 284 30.88 0.12 25.50
CA THR A 284 30.73 0.40 26.92
C THR A 284 29.78 1.60 27.13
N PRO A 285 29.15 1.73 28.31
CA PRO A 285 28.32 2.89 28.63
C PRO A 285 29.03 4.23 28.38
N GLU A 286 30.33 4.32 28.66
CA GLU A 286 31.13 5.53 28.44
C GLU A 286 31.29 5.84 26.94
N GLN A 287 31.43 4.83 26.09
CA GLN A 287 31.51 5.00 24.63
C GLN A 287 30.19 5.49 24.04
N LYS A 288 29.05 4.95 24.51
CA LYS A 288 27.71 5.40 24.09
C LYS A 288 27.45 6.85 24.48
N VAL A 289 27.86 7.25 25.70
CA VAL A 289 27.76 8.65 26.15
C VAL A 289 28.66 9.55 25.30
N LYS A 290 29.91 9.15 25.03
CA LYS A 290 30.86 9.95 24.24
C LYS A 290 30.36 10.21 22.82
N GLU A 291 29.77 9.20 22.17
CA GLU A 291 29.23 9.34 20.80
C GLU A 291 27.95 10.20 20.76
N THR A 292 27.07 10.04 21.76
CA THR A 292 25.88 10.88 21.92
C THR A 292 26.28 12.36 22.12
N TRP A 293 27.35 12.62 22.87
CA TRP A 293 27.91 13.96 23.03
C TRP A 293 28.58 14.50 21.76
N ILE A 294 29.16 13.65 20.91
CA ILE A 294 29.70 14.04 19.60
C ILE A 294 28.56 14.48 18.67
N ASP A 295 27.43 13.78 18.65
CA ASP A 295 26.28 14.18 17.84
C ASP A 295 25.57 15.42 18.38
N VAL A 296 25.47 15.58 19.71
CA VAL A 296 25.02 16.85 20.29
C VAL A 296 25.97 17.99 19.88
N LYS A 297 27.29 17.80 19.92
CA LYS A 297 28.27 18.82 19.45
C LYS A 297 28.21 19.12 17.95
N LYS A 298 27.68 18.22 17.12
CA LYS A 298 27.46 18.48 15.68
C LYS A 298 26.16 19.25 15.43
N ILE A 299 25.14 19.04 16.26
CA ILE A 299 23.83 19.70 16.14
C ILE A 299 23.83 21.06 16.84
N LEU A 300 24.59 21.22 17.93
CA LEU A 300 24.63 22.43 18.74
C LEU A 300 25.06 23.69 17.96
N PRO A 301 26.05 23.66 17.03
CA PRO A 301 26.38 24.82 16.22
C PRO A 301 25.22 25.25 15.32
N ALA A 302 24.48 24.31 14.71
CA ALA A 302 23.34 24.64 13.85
C ALA A 302 22.18 25.26 14.64
N VAL A 303 21.92 24.78 15.86
CA VAL A 303 20.88 25.31 16.74
C VAL A 303 21.28 26.65 17.35
N ILE A 304 22.53 26.80 17.79
CA ILE A 304 23.04 28.07 18.32
C ILE A 304 23.11 29.13 17.21
N THR A 305 23.56 28.80 16.00
CA THR A 305 23.56 29.74 14.87
C THR A 305 22.14 30.15 14.49
N GLY A 306 21.15 29.24 14.51
CA GLY A 306 19.75 29.59 14.27
C GLY A 306 19.15 30.50 15.34
N VAL A 307 19.45 30.26 16.62
CA VAL A 307 18.94 31.08 17.75
C VAL A 307 19.67 32.42 17.84
N VAL A 308 20.99 32.46 17.62
CA VAL A 308 21.78 33.70 17.64
C VAL A 308 21.43 34.60 16.45
N ILE A 309 21.14 34.05 15.27
CA ILE A 309 20.65 34.83 14.12
C ILE A 309 19.24 35.38 14.42
N SER A 310 18.33 34.57 14.98
CA SER A 310 16.96 35.04 15.25
C SER A 310 16.90 36.13 16.34
N VAL A 311 17.68 36.00 17.41
CA VAL A 311 17.70 36.99 18.51
C VAL A 311 18.53 38.22 18.13
N GLY A 312 19.67 38.02 17.45
CA GLY A 312 20.52 39.11 16.98
C GLY A 312 19.84 39.98 15.93
N THR A 313 19.12 39.39 14.98
CA THR A 313 18.38 40.16 13.95
C THR A 313 17.25 40.98 14.58
N GLN A 314 16.57 40.45 15.58
CA GLN A 314 15.51 41.18 16.27
C GLN A 314 16.07 42.36 17.09
N LEU A 315 17.18 42.18 17.80
CA LEU A 315 17.85 43.25 18.55
C LEU A 315 18.42 44.34 17.64
N ILE A 316 18.99 43.97 16.48
CA ILE A 316 19.47 44.94 15.48
C ILE A 316 18.29 45.72 14.89
N LEU A 317 17.18 45.06 14.56
CA LEU A 317 15.99 45.73 14.04
C LEU A 317 15.33 46.67 15.07
N ASP A 318 15.35 46.30 16.34
CA ASP A 318 14.79 47.12 17.41
C ASP A 318 15.73 48.28 17.81
N TYR A 319 17.04 48.16 17.59
CA TYR A 319 18.00 49.26 17.73
C TYR A 319 17.96 50.26 16.56
N ILE A 320 17.76 49.78 15.33
CA ILE A 320 17.73 50.62 14.12
C ILE A 320 16.40 51.37 13.97
N ARG A 321 15.25 50.73 14.27
CA ARG A 321 13.91 51.31 14.05
C ARG A 321 13.69 52.73 14.60
N PRO A 322 14.09 53.05 15.85
CA PRO A 322 13.88 54.39 16.40
C PRO A 322 14.70 55.47 15.69
N ARG A 323 15.86 55.12 15.14
CA ARG A 323 16.80 56.07 14.51
C ARG A 323 16.42 56.43 13.07
N PHE A 324 15.64 55.59 12.39
CA PHE A 324 15.28 55.78 10.98
C PHE A 324 13.79 56.05 10.74
N GLY A 325 13.00 56.30 11.80
CA GLY A 325 11.60 56.73 11.66
C GLY A 325 10.67 55.70 11.01
N LEU A 326 11.06 54.42 10.97
CA LEU A 326 10.30 53.35 10.34
C LEU A 326 9.06 53.00 11.19
N ARG A 327 7.92 53.59 10.86
CA ARG A 327 6.62 53.25 11.47
C ARG A 327 6.17 51.86 10.97
N ARG A 328 5.67 51.03 11.89
CA ARG A 328 4.97 49.78 11.52
C ARG A 328 3.75 50.13 10.68
N GLY A 329 3.74 49.74 9.42
CA GLY A 329 2.51 49.66 8.63
C GLY A 329 1.55 48.70 9.34
N LYS A 330 0.30 49.14 9.52
CA LYS A 330 -0.78 48.30 10.04
C LYS A 330 -1.17 47.22 9.05
#